data_AF-A0A527VRL0-F1
#
_entry.id   AF-A0A527VRL0-F1
#
_cell.length_a   1.000
_cell.length_b   1.000
_cell.length_c   1.000
_cell.angle_alpha   90.00
_cell.angle_beta   90.00
_cell.angle_gamma   90.00
#
_symmetry.space_group_name_H-M   'P 1'
#
loop_
_entity.id
_entity.type
_entity.pdbx_description
1 polymer ?
#
loop_
_entity_poly.entity_id
_entity_poly.type
_entity_poly.pdbx_seq_one_letter_code
_entity_poly.pdbx_strand_id
1 'polypeptide(L)'
;MKAADVNPAADSFGEVEGNPPAAKLLNGGQLVGYVFVTGDVVDSTGYSGKPINIVVGIDLEGRITGAKLVEHHEPIVLVGIPQAKIEHYINGFAGRRVLDPSEATRMPVD
;
A
#
# COMPACT_ATOMS: atom_id res chain seq x y z
N MET A 1 7.96 10.16 2.65
CA MET A 1 6.59 10.26 2.08
C MET A 1 5.75 11.11 3.02
N LYS A 2 4.64 11.69 2.55
CA LYS A 2 3.66 12.39 3.39
C LYS A 2 2.46 11.48 3.71
N ALA A 3 1.71 11.74 4.78
CA ALA A 3 0.49 10.98 5.10
C ALA A 3 -0.53 11.05 3.95
N ALA A 4 -0.66 12.23 3.35
CA ALA A 4 -1.48 12.46 2.16
C ALA A 4 -1.09 11.60 0.94
N ASP A 5 0.12 11.05 0.87
CA ASP A 5 0.53 10.16 -0.24
C ASP A 5 -0.20 8.80 -0.18
N VAL A 6 -0.72 8.41 0.99
CA VAL A 6 -1.36 7.10 1.22
C VAL A 6 -2.76 7.22 1.82
N ASN A 7 -3.16 8.41 2.28
CA ASN A 7 -4.54 8.73 2.63
C ASN A 7 -4.76 10.25 2.49
N PRO A 8 -5.53 10.73 1.50
CA PRO A 8 -5.75 12.16 1.27
C PRO A 8 -6.40 12.90 2.45
N ALA A 9 -7.09 12.19 3.35
CA ALA A 9 -7.71 12.78 4.53
C ALA A 9 -6.71 12.96 5.69
N ALA A 10 -5.51 12.38 5.62
CA ALA A 10 -4.51 12.43 6.68
C ALA A 10 -3.46 13.53 6.45
N ASP A 11 -3.10 14.25 7.52
CA ASP A 11 -2.05 15.27 7.53
C ASP A 11 -0.76 14.79 8.20
N SER A 12 -0.83 13.74 9.02
CA SER A 12 0.28 13.27 9.83
C SER A 12 0.24 11.76 10.12
N PHE A 13 1.39 11.22 10.51
CA PHE A 13 1.54 9.86 10.99
C PHE A 13 1.68 9.86 12.52
N GLY A 14 1.12 8.86 13.19
CA GLY A 14 1.45 8.53 14.58
C GLY A 14 2.70 7.65 14.70
N GLU A 15 2.97 7.18 15.92
CA GLU A 15 4.00 6.17 16.16
C GLU A 15 3.62 4.82 15.54
N VAL A 16 4.64 4.05 15.16
CA VAL A 16 4.49 2.67 14.70
C VAL A 16 4.34 1.78 15.94
N GLU A 17 3.23 1.05 16.02
CA GLU A 17 2.89 0.21 17.17
C GLU A 17 2.11 -1.04 16.74
N GLY A 18 1.91 -1.97 17.67
CA GLY A 18 1.09 -3.17 17.47
C GLY A 18 1.80 -4.37 16.86
N ASN A 19 1.04 -5.44 16.66
CA ASN A 19 1.46 -6.66 15.97
C ASN A 19 0.28 -7.19 15.12
N PRO A 20 0.33 -7.11 13.78
CA PRO A 20 1.44 -6.60 12.98
C PRO A 20 1.65 -5.08 13.17
N PRO A 21 2.87 -4.56 12.95
CA PRO A 21 3.18 -3.14 13.17
C PRO A 21 2.48 -2.23 12.16
N ALA A 22 1.89 -1.14 12.65
CA ALA A 22 1.26 -0.11 11.84
C ALA A 22 1.38 1.26 12.53
N ALA A 23 1.40 2.33 11.74
CA ALA A 23 1.27 3.70 12.26
C ALA A 23 -0.15 4.22 12.06
N LYS A 24 -0.61 5.08 12.96
CA LYS A 24 -1.88 5.80 12.80
C LYS A 24 -1.77 6.83 11.68
N LEU A 25 -2.83 6.97 10.88
CA LEU A 25 -3.04 8.11 10.00
C LEU A 25 -3.95 9.10 10.72
N LEU A 26 -3.50 10.34 10.84
CA LEU A 26 -4.19 11.36 11.64
C LEU A 26 -4.59 12.57 10.79
N ASN A 27 -5.70 13.21 11.15
CA ASN A 27 -6.14 14.50 10.63
C ASN A 27 -6.44 15.43 11.82
N GLY A 28 -5.64 16.47 12.03
CA GLY A 28 -5.76 17.32 13.20
C GLY A 28 -5.68 16.55 14.53
N GLY A 29 -4.95 15.42 14.55
CA GLY A 29 -4.85 14.51 15.69
C GLY A 29 -5.99 13.48 15.81
N GLN A 30 -7.02 13.54 14.97
CA GLN A 30 -8.07 12.51 14.93
C GLN A 30 -7.64 11.32 14.07
N LEU A 31 -7.90 10.11 14.55
CA LEU A 31 -7.62 8.88 13.81
C LEU A 31 -8.53 8.76 12.59
N VAL A 32 -7.94 8.66 11.39
CA VAL A 32 -8.65 8.47 10.12
C VAL A 32 -8.28 7.16 9.41
N GLY A 33 -7.35 6.39 9.98
CA GLY A 33 -6.93 5.11 9.41
C GLY A 33 -5.58 4.64 9.95
N TYR A 34 -5.01 3.64 9.28
CA TYR A 34 -3.71 3.08 9.59
C TYR A 34 -2.86 2.97 8.32
N VAL A 35 -1.54 2.97 8.51
CA VAL A 35 -0.58 2.72 7.46
C VAL A 35 0.41 1.65 7.90
N PHE A 36 0.75 0.73 7.02
CA PHE A 36 1.73 -0.33 7.28
C PHE A 36 2.59 -0.59 6.04
N VAL A 37 3.71 -1.28 6.23
CA VAL A 37 4.54 -1.81 5.14
C VAL A 37 4.24 -3.29 4.99
N THR A 38 3.96 -3.75 3.78
CA THR A 38 3.60 -5.16 3.51
C THR A 38 4.60 -6.16 4.08
N GLY A 39 5.90 -5.86 4.00
CA GLY A 39 6.96 -6.73 4.50
C GLY A 39 6.97 -6.93 6.01
N ASP A 40 6.37 -6.03 6.79
CA ASP A 40 6.26 -6.19 8.25
C ASP A 40 5.00 -6.96 8.66
N VAL A 41 4.06 -7.17 7.73
CA VAL A 41 2.75 -7.79 8.00
C VAL A 41 2.66 -9.20 7.44
N VAL A 42 3.25 -9.44 6.27
CA VAL A 42 3.21 -10.72 5.54
C VAL A 42 4.53 -10.98 4.85
N ASP A 43 4.78 -12.24 4.48
CA ASP A 43 5.89 -12.56 3.59
C ASP A 43 5.65 -11.90 2.23
N SER A 44 6.51 -10.93 1.91
CA SER A 44 6.45 -10.12 0.69
C SER A 44 7.54 -10.51 -0.31
N THR A 45 8.13 -11.70 -0.17
CA THR A 45 9.20 -12.18 -1.04
C THR A 45 8.73 -12.31 -2.49
N GLY A 46 9.42 -11.61 -3.39
CA GLY A 46 9.19 -11.68 -4.84
C GLY A 46 10.02 -12.76 -5.54
N TYR A 47 9.98 -12.80 -6.88
CA TYR A 47 10.66 -13.84 -7.66
C TYR A 47 12.19 -13.77 -7.56
N SER A 48 12.75 -12.61 -7.21
CA SER A 48 14.20 -12.50 -6.94
C SER A 48 14.62 -13.12 -5.62
N GLY A 49 13.69 -13.61 -4.79
CA GLY A 49 13.95 -14.00 -3.41
C GLY A 49 14.22 -12.79 -2.49
N LYS A 50 13.85 -11.58 -2.91
CA LYS A 50 13.97 -10.35 -2.11
C LYS A 50 12.58 -9.75 -1.85
N PRO A 51 12.39 -8.98 -0.77
CA PRO A 51 11.10 -8.37 -0.47
C PRO A 51 10.61 -7.37 -1.53
N ILE A 52 9.29 -7.27 -1.67
CA ILE A 52 8.58 -6.20 -2.37
C ILE A 52 7.85 -5.36 -1.30
N ASN A 53 8.40 -4.18 -1.02
CA ASN A 53 7.87 -3.30 0.03
C ASN A 53 6.90 -2.28 -0.56
N ILE A 54 5.64 -2.39 -0.13
CA ILE A 54 4.57 -1.45 -0.45
C ILE A 54 4.07 -0.85 0.86
N VAL A 55 3.99 0.47 0.92
CA VAL A 55 3.28 1.15 2.00
C VAL A 55 1.81 1.23 1.64
N VAL A 56 0.94 0.78 2.53
CA VAL A 56 -0.51 0.70 2.31
C VAL A 56 -1.22 1.50 3.39
N GLY A 57 -2.04 2.47 2.97
CA GLY A 57 -2.99 3.17 3.84
C GLY A 57 -4.35 2.47 3.80
N ILE A 58 -4.98 2.31 4.96
CA ILE A 58 -6.33 1.75 5.12
C ILE A 58 -7.18 2.65 6.02
N ASP A 59 -8.43 2.90 5.64
CA ASP A 59 -9.39 3.58 6.52
C ASP A 59 -9.96 2.63 7.60
N LEU A 60 -10.81 3.17 8.47
CA LEU A 60 -11.40 2.43 9.58
C LEU A 60 -12.45 1.41 9.14
N GLU A 61 -12.97 1.54 7.91
CA GLU A 61 -13.89 0.60 7.28
C GLU A 61 -13.19 -0.53 6.51
N GLY A 62 -11.86 -0.48 6.42
CA GLY A 62 -11.03 -1.47 5.73
C GLY A 62 -10.84 -1.19 4.24
N ARG A 63 -11.06 0.05 3.77
CA ARG A 63 -10.77 0.45 2.38
C ARG A 63 -9.35 0.93 2.25
N ILE A 64 -8.69 0.50 1.18
CA ILE A 64 -7.36 0.99 0.82
C ILE A 64 -7.52 2.45 0.39
N THR A 65 -6.87 3.36 1.10
CA THR A 65 -6.90 4.80 0.82
C THR A 65 -5.75 5.24 -0.10
N GLY A 66 -4.71 4.42 -0.20
CA GLY A 66 -3.58 4.59 -1.09
C GLY A 66 -2.56 3.48 -0.89
N ALA A 67 -1.72 3.25 -1.91
CA ALA A 67 -0.64 2.28 -1.86
C ALA A 67 0.56 2.82 -2.64
N LYS A 68 1.77 2.64 -2.11
CA LYS A 68 2.99 3.19 -2.73
C LYS A 68 4.11 2.17 -2.71
N LEU A 69 4.67 1.90 -3.88
CA LEU A 69 5.89 1.10 -4.01
C LEU A 69 7.07 1.85 -3.36
N VAL A 70 7.75 1.19 -2.44
CA VAL A 70 8.95 1.74 -1.77
C VAL A 70 10.20 1.09 -2.32
N GLU A 71 10.20 -0.23 -2.45
CA GLU A 71 11.37 -0.98 -2.88
C GLU A 71 10.95 -2.30 -3.54
N HIS A 72 11.63 -2.66 -4.63
CA HIS A 72 11.56 -3.98 -5.22
C HIS A 72 12.86 -4.28 -5.99
N HIS A 73 13.14 -5.56 -6.22
CA HIS A 73 14.32 -6.04 -6.94
C HIS A 73 13.96 -7.06 -8.04
N GLU A 74 12.75 -6.95 -8.58
CA GLU A 74 12.19 -7.91 -9.53
C GLU A 74 12.91 -7.90 -10.89
N PRO A 75 13.55 -9.00 -11.33
CA PRO A 75 14.37 -9.00 -12.54
C PRO A 75 13.54 -8.74 -13.79
N ILE A 76 12.31 -9.29 -13.87
CA ILE A 76 11.43 -9.11 -15.03
C ILE A 76 10.98 -7.65 -15.20
N VAL A 77 10.94 -6.89 -14.10
CA VAL A 77 10.66 -5.46 -14.15
C VAL A 77 11.87 -4.71 -14.68
N LEU A 78 13.05 -5.03 -14.14
CA LEU A 78 14.30 -4.35 -14.47
C LEU A 78 14.74 -4.55 -15.94
N VAL A 79 14.24 -5.58 -16.62
CA VAL A 79 14.56 -5.85 -18.03
C VAL A 79 13.66 -5.11 -19.04
N GLY A 80 12.63 -4.36 -18.61
CA GLY A 80 11.90 -3.51 -19.55
C GLY A 80 10.51 -3.03 -19.19
N ILE A 81 9.97 -3.34 -18.01
CA ILE A 81 8.67 -2.76 -17.57
C ILE A 81 8.96 -1.40 -16.94
N PRO A 82 8.41 -0.29 -17.46
CA PRO A 82 8.59 1.02 -16.84
C PRO A 82 8.03 1.00 -15.41
N GLN A 83 8.77 1.54 -14.44
CA GLN A 83 8.35 1.63 -13.03
C GLN A 83 6.96 2.29 -12.89
N ALA A 84 6.66 3.30 -13.71
CA ALA A 84 5.36 3.97 -13.74
C ALA A 84 4.18 3.02 -14.00
N LYS A 85 4.36 1.92 -14.76
CA LYS A 85 3.30 0.92 -14.97
C LYS A 85 3.00 0.13 -13.70
N ILE A 86 4.02 -0.13 -12.90
CA ILE A 86 3.88 -0.86 -11.62
C ILE A 86 3.24 0.05 -10.59
N GLU A 87 3.69 1.30 -10.51
CA GLU A 87 3.07 2.31 -9.67
C GLU A 87 1.60 2.50 -10.04
N HIS A 88 1.27 2.57 -11.34
CA HIS A 88 -0.12 2.62 -11.81
C HIS A 88 -0.94 1.41 -11.35
N TYR A 89 -0.39 0.20 -11.50
CA TYR A 89 -1.05 -1.03 -11.05
C TYR A 89 -1.32 -1.02 -9.54
N ILE A 90 -0.33 -0.62 -8.73
CA ILE A 90 -0.45 -0.52 -7.27
C ILE A 90 -1.47 0.56 -6.87
N ASN A 91 -1.43 1.73 -7.52
CA ASN A 91 -2.38 2.81 -7.27
C ASN A 91 -3.84 2.39 -7.53
N GLY A 92 -4.05 1.47 -8.48
CA GLY A 92 -5.38 0.96 -8.81
C GLY A 92 -6.06 0.14 -7.70
N PHE A 93 -5.39 -0.15 -6.59
CA PHE A 93 -6.01 -0.76 -5.40
C PHE A 93 -6.75 0.23 -4.51
N ALA A 94 -6.47 1.54 -4.62
CA ALA A 94 -7.19 2.56 -3.86
C ALA A 94 -8.71 2.47 -4.12
N GLY A 95 -9.50 2.60 -3.06
CA GLY A 95 -10.96 2.47 -3.07
C GLY A 95 -11.48 1.04 -2.87
N ARG A 96 -10.66 0.00 -3.04
CA ARG A 96 -11.05 -1.39 -2.75
C ARG A 96 -11.11 -1.63 -1.24
N ARG A 97 -12.10 -2.40 -0.80
CA ARG A 97 -12.21 -2.85 0.59
C ARG A 97 -11.64 -4.25 0.74
N VAL A 98 -10.76 -4.44 1.72
CA VAL A 98 -10.00 -5.69 1.90
C VAL A 98 -10.87 -6.89 2.28
N LEU A 99 -12.08 -6.64 2.79
CA LEU A 99 -13.05 -7.66 3.20
C LEU A 99 -14.11 -7.94 2.14
N ASP A 100 -14.15 -7.15 1.07
CA ASP A 100 -15.08 -7.46 -0.02
C ASP A 100 -14.60 -8.75 -0.72
N PRO A 101 -15.53 -9.63 -1.11
CA PRO A 101 -15.17 -10.81 -1.88
C PRO A 101 -14.42 -10.37 -3.13
N SER A 102 -13.36 -11.09 -3.50
CA SER A 102 -12.60 -10.77 -4.69
C SER A 102 -13.54 -10.85 -5.89
N GLU A 103 -13.97 -9.71 -6.42
CA GLU A 103 -14.47 -9.70 -7.78
C GLU A 103 -13.29 -10.09 -8.66
N ALA A 104 -13.45 -11.12 -9.49
CA ALA A 104 -12.50 -11.46 -10.54
C ALA A 104 -12.50 -10.39 -11.65
N THR A 105 -12.60 -9.12 -11.29
CA THR A 105 -12.53 -7.97 -12.17
C THR A 105 -11.06 -7.78 -12.49
N ARG A 106 -10.64 -8.46 -13.55
CA ARG A 106 -9.33 -8.28 -14.19
C ARG A 106 -9.17 -6.78 -14.47
N MET A 107 -8.15 -6.15 -13.89
CA MET A 107 -7.85 -4.75 -14.19
C MET A 107 -7.59 -4.63 -15.71
N PRO A 108 -8.14 -3.60 -16.40
CA PRO A 108 -7.80 -3.32 -17.79
C PRO A 108 -6.30 -3.16 -17.91
N VAL A 109 -5.69 -4.03 -18.73
CA VAL A 109 -4.29 -3.92 -19.12
C VAL A 109 -4.23 -3.02 -20.35
N ASP A 110 -4.42 -1.72 -20.14
CA ASP A 110 -4.18 -0.72 -21.19
C ASP A 110 -2.80 -0.06 -20.97
#